data_AF-F1A672-F1
#
_entry.id   AF-F1A672-F1
#
_cell.length_a   1.000
_cell.length_b   1.000
_cell.length_c   1.000
_cell.angle_alpha   90.00
_cell.angle_beta   90.00
_cell.angle_gamma   90.00
#
_symmetry.space_group_name_H-M   'P 1'
#
loop_
_entity.id
_entity.type
_entity.pdbx_description
1 polymer ?
#
loop_
_entity_poly.entity_id
_entity_poly.type
_entity_poly.pdbx_seq_one_letter_code
_entity_poly.pdbx_strand_id
1 'polypeptide(L)' 'PNFTTKETTIKIQVPGGGEGKAKIESLETEPETRVFQNSDEFSCIYYGSLLTISNIGNTPLIVTSNCN' A
#
# COMPACT_ATOMS: atom_id res chain seq x y z
N PRO A 1 -23.47 4.45 -11.30
CA PRO A 1 -22.78 4.57 -10.00
C PRO A 1 -21.58 5.52 -10.13
N ASN A 2 -21.68 6.71 -9.54
CA ASN A 2 -20.57 7.65 -9.42
C ASN A 2 -19.64 7.13 -8.34
N PHE A 3 -18.70 6.25 -8.69
CA PHE A 3 -17.61 5.93 -7.79
C PHE A 3 -16.68 7.14 -7.76
N THR A 4 -16.79 7.95 -6.71
CA THR A 4 -15.80 8.97 -6.40
C THR A 4 -14.44 8.29 -6.29
N THR A 5 -13.51 8.69 -7.15
CA THR A 5 -12.08 8.37 -7.10
C THR A 5 -11.44 9.03 -5.88
N LYS A 6 -11.89 8.63 -4.69
CA LYS A 6 -11.38 9.16 -3.45
C LYS A 6 -9.99 8.59 -3.23
N GLU A 7 -9.04 9.49 -3.09
CA GLU A 7 -7.68 9.14 -2.71
C GLU A 7 -7.72 8.37 -1.38
N THR A 8 -7.04 7.23 -1.35
CA THR A 8 -6.95 6.37 -0.18
C THR A 8 -5.53 6.42 0.34
N THR A 9 -5.38 6.65 1.64
CA THR A 9 -4.10 6.61 2.33
C THR A 9 -3.91 5.23 2.90
N ILE A 10 -2.77 4.61 2.57
CA ILE A 10 -2.29 3.36 3.16
C ILE A 10 -1.12 3.70 4.05
N LYS A 11 -1.13 3.12 5.25
CA LYS A 11 -0.01 3.16 6.18
C LYS A 11 0.44 1.75 6.47
N ILE A 12 1.74 1.52 6.30
CA ILE A 12 2.41 0.24 6.52
C ILE A 12 3.38 0.42 7.68
N GLN A 13 3.38 -0.49 8.64
CA GLN A 13 4.31 -0.52 9.75
C GLN A 13 4.86 -1.93 9.96
N VAL A 14 6.15 -2.01 10.28
CA VAL A 14 6.87 -3.24 10.60
C VAL A 14 7.32 -3.17 12.07
N PRO A 15 6.51 -3.68 13.03
CA PRO A 15 6.89 -3.69 14.44
C PRO A 15 8.18 -4.48 14.66
N GLY A 16 9.15 -3.88 15.35
CA GLY A 16 10.48 -4.46 15.53
C GLY A 16 11.46 -4.16 14.39
N GLY A 17 11.04 -3.41 13.38
CA GLY A 17 11.87 -3.00 12.24
C GLY A 17 11.88 -4.01 11.09
N GLY A 18 12.27 -3.53 9.91
CA GLY A 18 12.38 -4.37 8.71
C GLY A 18 12.19 -3.61 7.41
N GLU A 19 12.19 -4.35 6.31
CA GLU A 19 12.11 -3.83 4.94
C GLU A 19 11.08 -4.61 4.13
N GLY A 20 10.37 -3.89 3.27
CA GLY A 20 9.37 -4.50 2.41
C GLY A 20 9.08 -3.66 1.18
N LYS A 21 8.13 -4.15 0.39
CA LYS A 21 7.70 -3.51 -0.86
C LYS A 21 6.20 -3.54 -0.98
N ALA A 22 5.64 -2.41 -1.37
CA ALA A 22 4.25 -2.28 -1.80
C ALA A 22 4.23 -2.12 -3.32
N LYS A 23 3.51 -3.01 -4.00
CA LYS A 23 3.30 -2.95 -5.44
C LYS A 23 1.83 -2.64 -5.71
N ILE A 24 1.59 -1.64 -6.53
CA ILE A 24 0.27 -1.18 -6.93
C ILE A 24 0.14 -1.44 -8.42
N GLU A 25 -0.87 -2.21 -8.82
CA GLU A 25 -1.13 -2.53 -10.22
C GLU A 25 -2.57 -2.13 -10.57
N SER A 26 -2.72 -1.29 -11.59
CA SER A 26 -4.02 -0.94 -12.17
C SER A 26 -4.05 -1.34 -13.64
N LEU A 27 -5.23 -1.56 -14.19
CA LEU A 27 -5.40 -1.73 -15.64
C LEU A 27 -5.21 -0.41 -16.40
N GLU A 28 -5.33 0.73 -15.71
CA GLU A 28 -5.38 2.06 -16.32
C GLU A 28 -4.09 2.88 -16.12
N THR A 29 -3.19 2.45 -15.23
CA THR A 29 -1.95 3.18 -14.91
C THR A 29 -0.74 2.25 -14.90
N GLU A 30 0.45 2.81 -15.08
CA GLU A 30 1.69 2.05 -14.93
C GLU A 30 1.81 1.48 -13.51
N PRO A 31 2.27 0.23 -13.36
CA PRO A 31 2.55 -0.35 -12.06
C PRO A 31 3.55 0.47 -11.26
N GLU A 32 3.24 0.70 -9.99
CA GLU A 32 4.11 1.42 -9.07
C GLU A 32 4.68 0.45 -8.03
N THR A 33 5.98 0.53 -7.75
CA THR A 33 6.61 -0.21 -6.64
C THR A 33 7.25 0.77 -5.68
N ARG A 34 6.82 0.71 -4.43
CA ARG A 34 7.39 1.48 -3.32
C ARG A 34 8.15 0.55 -2.40
N VAL A 35 9.37 0.94 -2.05
CA VAL A 35 10.17 0.25 -1.02
C VAL A 35 9.98 1.02 0.28
N PHE A 36 9.74 0.30 1.38
CA PHE A 36 9.59 0.90 2.70
C PHE A 36 10.53 0.26 3.70
N GLN A 37 10.92 1.04 4.71
CA GLN A 37 11.73 0.60 5.83
C GLN A 37 11.08 1.04 7.14
N ASN A 38 10.83 0.10 8.05
CA ASN A 38 10.18 0.26 9.35
C ASN A 38 8.73 0.77 9.32
N SER A 39 8.45 1.83 8.56
CA SER A 39 7.13 2.42 8.38
C SER A 39 7.10 3.23 7.09
N ASP A 40 5.95 3.27 6.42
CA ASP A 40 5.69 4.15 5.29
C ASP A 40 4.20 4.52 5.21
N GLU A 41 3.91 5.68 4.64
CA GLU A 41 2.55 6.22 4.50
C GLU A 41 2.42 6.91 3.15
N PHE A 42 1.45 6.47 2.35
CA PHE A 42 1.26 7.00 1.01
C PHE A 42 -0.21 7.00 0.59
N SER A 43 -0.54 7.94 -0.28
CA SER A 43 -1.89 8.18 -0.78
C SER A 43 -1.93 7.97 -2.28
N CYS A 44 -2.94 7.24 -2.76
CA CYS A 44 -3.18 7.05 -4.18
C CYS A 44 -4.65 6.71 -4.45
N ILE A 45 -5.08 6.87 -5.69
CA ILE A 45 -6.41 6.44 -6.15
C ILE A 45 -6.30 4.95 -6.52
N TYR A 46 -6.70 4.05 -5.63
CA TYR A 46 -6.65 2.60 -5.86
C TYR A 46 -7.92 2.00 -6.49
N TYR A 47 -8.87 2.81 -6.95
CA TYR A 47 -10.09 2.25 -7.52
C TYR A 47 -9.74 1.34 -8.72
N GLY A 48 -10.15 0.06 -8.65
CA GLY A 48 -9.80 -0.94 -9.66
C GLY A 48 -8.33 -1.42 -9.64
N SER A 49 -7.56 -1.08 -8.60
CA SER A 49 -6.15 -1.47 -8.45
C SER A 49 -5.98 -2.68 -7.52
N LEU A 50 -4.99 -3.53 -7.82
CA LEU A 50 -4.48 -4.58 -6.95
C LEU A 50 -3.29 -4.04 -6.16
N LEU A 51 -3.42 -4.02 -4.82
CA LEU A 51 -2.33 -3.70 -3.90
C LEU A 51 -1.73 -5.00 -3.34
N THR A 52 -0.45 -5.25 -3.64
CA THR A 52 0.31 -6.37 -3.08
C THR A 52 1.38 -5.83 -2.14
N ILE A 53 1.37 -6.29 -0.88
CA ILE A 53 2.37 -5.91 0.12
C ILE A 53 3.19 -7.14 0.47
N SER A 54 4.51 -7.00 0.43
CA SER A 54 5.47 -8.06 0.79
C SER A 54 6.46 -7.56 1.83
N ASN A 55 6.70 -8.38 2.85
CA ASN A 55 7.78 -8.18 3.83
C ASN A 55 8.93 -9.13 3.46
N ILE A 56 10.18 -8.66 3.56
CA ILE A 56 11.36 -9.51 3.38
C ILE A 56 11.62 -10.35 4.65
N GLY A 57 11.16 -9.89 5.81
CA GLY A 57 11.27 -10.59 7.09
C GLY A 57 10.04 -11.40 7.50
N ASN A 58 10.19 -12.16 8.60
CA ASN A 58 9.10 -12.89 9.26
C ASN A 58 8.33 -12.02 10.28
N THR A 59 8.58 -10.71 10.31
CA THR A 59 7.87 -9.79 11.19
C THR A 59 6.44 -9.56 10.68
N PRO A 60 5.43 -9.54 11.57
CA PRO A 60 4.08 -9.15 11.17
C PRO A 60 4.06 -7.75 10.56
N LEU A 61 3.23 -7.54 9.54
CA LEU A 61 2.95 -6.22 9.00
C LEU A 61 1.65 -5.69 9.59
N ILE A 62 1.64 -4.41 9.96
CA ILE A 62 0.41 -3.69 10.28
C ILE A 62 0.10 -2.79 9.09
N VAL A 63 -1.04 -3.02 8.47
CA VAL A 63 -1.53 -2.22 7.34
C VAL A 63 -2.84 -1.59 7.75
N THR A 64 -2.92 -0.27 7.64
CA THR A 64 -4.15 0.50 7.91
C THR A 64 -4.48 1.35 6.70
N SER A 65 -5.77 1.53 6.43
CA SER A 65 -6.28 2.40 5.37
C SER A 65 -7.31 3.37 5.94
N ASN A 66 -7.44 4.53 5.32
CA ASN A 66 -8.50 5.50 5.63
C ASN A 66 -9.80 5.26 4.84
N CYS A 67 -9.90 4.13 4.15
CA CYS A 67 -11.10 3.73 3.42
C CYS A 67 -11.93 2.78 4.29
N ASN A 68 -13.15 3.20 4.63
CA ASN A 68 -14.18 2.37 5.26
C ASN A 68 -15.02 1.67 4.20
#